data_AF-A0A7J5BP81-F1
#
_entry.id   AF-A0A7J5BP81-F1
#
_cell.length_a   1.000
_cell.length_b   1.000
_cell.length_c   1.000
_cell.angle_alpha   90.00
_cell.angle_beta   90.00
_cell.angle_gamma   90.00
#
_symmetry.space_group_name_H-M   'P 1'
#
loop_
_entity.id
_entity.type
_entity.pdbx_description
1 polymer ?
#
loop_
_entity_poly.entity_id
_entity_poly.type
_entity_poly.pdbx_seq_one_letter_code
_entity_poly.pdbx_strand_id
1 'polypeptide(L)'
;MHEPDHGHLPPVEFAFPGPLRDALVAAILDGGKTSTSALLAEYMQEGAPLPAPGTRGVVLDSDGNGVAVIETTDVDVVRLGDVPLRHAIDEGEGFRSVAEWRDAHLGFSRSPELVEALPGLVVDDDTLVVLERFGVVDVRVDAPRVLDQRLDTPHADTAHADTIRHPGDAERPGARDAGTGTDDGAARTP
;
A
#
# COMPACT_ATOMS: atom_id res chain seq x y z
N MET A 1 -19.68 15.41 20.22
CA MET A 1 -19.04 14.11 19.98
C MET A 1 -19.10 13.88 18.50
N HIS A 2 -17.95 13.89 17.82
CA HIS A 2 -17.89 13.62 16.39
C HIS A 2 -17.90 12.10 16.25
N GLU A 3 -18.93 11.53 15.64
CA GLU A 3 -18.85 10.13 15.22
C GLU A 3 -17.64 10.01 14.29
N PRO A 4 -16.78 9.02 14.49
CA PRO A 4 -15.64 8.82 13.61
C PRO A 4 -16.15 8.50 12.21
N ASP A 5 -15.87 9.39 11.27
CA ASP A 5 -16.25 9.27 9.88
C ASP A 5 -15.33 8.28 9.16
N HIS A 6 -15.77 7.03 9.16
CA HIS A 6 -15.12 5.96 8.43
C HIS A 6 -15.62 5.83 6.98
N GLY A 7 -16.67 6.57 6.60
CA GLY A 7 -17.34 6.42 5.30
C GLY A 7 -16.71 7.26 4.20
N HIS A 8 -15.97 8.31 4.56
CA HIS A 8 -15.36 9.25 3.61
C HIS A 8 -13.83 9.17 3.53
N LEU A 9 -13.19 8.32 4.33
CA LEU A 9 -11.73 8.13 4.29
C LEU A 9 -11.32 7.16 3.17
N PRO A 10 -10.16 7.39 2.52
CA PRO A 10 -9.65 6.47 1.52
C PRO A 10 -9.34 5.10 2.16
N PRO A 11 -9.63 3.97 1.48
CA PRO A 11 -9.21 2.66 1.94
C PRO A 11 -7.69 2.53 1.98
N VAL A 12 -7.21 1.78 2.96
CA VAL A 12 -5.83 1.33 3.14
C VAL A 12 -5.88 -0.18 3.21
N GLU A 13 -5.23 -0.82 2.24
CA GLU A 13 -5.19 -2.27 2.12
C GLU A 13 -3.78 -2.78 2.34
N PHE A 14 -3.59 -3.65 3.33
CA PHE A 14 -2.32 -4.32 3.58
C PHE A 14 -2.36 -5.72 2.95
N ALA A 15 -1.53 -5.95 1.94
CA ALA A 15 -1.53 -7.15 1.10
C ALA A 15 -2.88 -7.43 0.40
N PHE A 16 -2.97 -8.52 -0.36
CA PHE A 16 -4.22 -9.00 -0.95
C PHE A 16 -5.11 -9.69 0.11
N PRO A 17 -6.43 -9.78 -0.10
CA PRO A 17 -7.32 -10.53 0.78
C PRO A 17 -6.82 -11.96 1.02
N GLY A 18 -6.78 -12.38 2.29
CA GLY A 18 -6.32 -13.71 2.69
C GLY A 18 -5.50 -13.70 4.00
N PRO A 19 -4.86 -14.84 4.33
CA PRO A 19 -4.23 -15.03 5.64
C PRO A 19 -3.18 -13.98 6.02
N LEU A 20 -2.45 -13.47 5.04
CA LEU A 20 -1.46 -12.42 5.28
C LEU A 20 -2.13 -11.10 5.67
N ARG A 21 -3.12 -10.62 4.90
CA ARG A 21 -3.90 -9.43 5.28
C ARG A 21 -4.53 -9.59 6.66
N ASP A 22 -5.10 -10.77 6.96
CA ASP A 22 -5.72 -11.04 8.25
C ASP A 22 -4.71 -10.91 9.40
N ALA A 23 -3.50 -11.44 9.24
CA ALA A 23 -2.43 -11.33 10.23
C ALA A 23 -1.95 -9.89 10.41
N LEU A 24 -1.78 -9.13 9.31
CA LEU A 24 -1.34 -7.74 9.34
C LEU A 24 -2.37 -6.83 9.98
N VAL A 25 -3.64 -7.01 9.62
CA VAL A 25 -4.75 -6.28 10.24
C VAL A 25 -4.83 -6.58 11.74
N ALA A 26 -4.67 -7.85 12.14
CA ALA A 26 -4.60 -8.19 13.56
C ALA A 26 -3.43 -7.48 14.28
N ALA A 27 -2.24 -7.46 13.67
CA ALA A 27 -1.07 -6.77 14.20
C ALA A 27 -1.25 -5.24 14.25
N ILE A 28 -2.01 -4.64 13.34
CA ILE A 28 -2.35 -3.20 13.43
C ILE A 28 -3.28 -2.97 14.61
N LEU A 29 -4.31 -3.81 14.77
CA LEU A 29 -5.33 -3.67 15.81
C LEU A 29 -4.77 -3.91 17.23
N ASP A 30 -3.74 -4.75 17.38
CA ASP A 30 -3.05 -4.98 18.65
C ASP A 30 -1.89 -4.00 18.92
N GLY A 31 -1.52 -3.19 17.91
CA GLY A 31 -0.45 -2.20 17.97
C GLY A 31 0.96 -2.75 17.70
N GLY A 32 1.08 -4.00 17.27
CA GLY A 32 2.32 -4.64 16.85
C GLY A 32 2.85 -4.18 15.49
N LYS A 33 1.96 -3.71 14.60
CA LYS A 33 2.31 -3.11 13.31
C LYS A 33 2.03 -1.61 13.31
N THR A 34 3.09 -0.81 13.17
CA THR A 34 3.06 0.66 13.16
C THR A 34 3.89 1.27 12.03
N SER A 35 4.45 0.44 11.16
CA SER A 35 5.10 0.88 9.93
C SER A 35 4.77 -0.01 8.74
N THR A 36 5.05 0.53 7.56
CA THR A 36 4.96 -0.17 6.27
C THR A 36 5.99 0.38 5.29
N SER A 37 6.18 -0.33 4.18
CA SER A 37 7.17 0.03 3.17
C SER A 37 6.65 -0.22 1.75
N ALA A 38 7.02 0.63 0.80
CA ALA A 38 6.77 0.41 -0.63
C ALA A 38 7.96 0.94 -1.46
N LEU A 39 8.16 0.43 -2.67
CA LEU A 39 9.22 0.95 -3.54
C LEU A 39 8.82 2.32 -4.07
N LEU A 40 9.76 3.27 -4.11
CA LEU A 40 9.51 4.59 -4.72
C LEU A 40 9.09 4.48 -6.19
N ALA A 41 9.57 3.45 -6.88
CA ALA A 41 9.21 3.17 -8.28
C ALA A 41 7.71 2.90 -8.47
N GLU A 42 7.02 2.31 -7.49
CA GLU A 42 5.56 2.08 -7.54
C GLU A 42 4.82 3.41 -7.63
N TYR A 43 5.13 4.37 -6.75
CA TYR A 43 4.55 5.72 -6.79
C TYR A 43 4.84 6.45 -8.11
N MET A 44 6.08 6.33 -8.62
CA MET A 44 6.47 6.96 -9.89
C MET A 44 5.71 6.37 -11.09
N GLN A 45 5.49 5.06 -11.09
CA GLN A 45 4.77 4.36 -12.16
C GLN A 45 3.27 4.71 -12.15
N GLU A 46 2.68 4.81 -10.97
CA GLU A 46 1.26 5.17 -10.80
C GLU A 46 1.00 6.68 -10.95
N GLY A 47 2.05 7.51 -10.87
CA GLY A 47 1.91 8.96 -10.79
C GLY A 47 1.26 9.41 -9.47
N ALA A 48 1.30 8.56 -8.44
CA ALA A 48 0.71 8.81 -7.15
C ALA A 48 1.63 9.70 -6.28
N PRO A 49 1.08 10.64 -5.50
CA PRO A 49 1.87 11.37 -4.53
C PRO A 49 2.34 10.44 -3.41
N LEU A 50 3.50 10.75 -2.82
CA LEU A 50 3.92 10.11 -1.57
C LEU A 50 2.92 10.44 -0.45
N PRO A 51 2.73 9.53 0.52
CA PRO A 51 1.97 9.82 1.72
C PRO A 51 2.59 11.01 2.47
N ALA A 52 1.79 11.66 3.31
CA ALA A 52 2.19 12.82 4.08
C ALA A 52 1.76 12.64 5.54
N PRO A 53 2.56 13.09 6.53
CA PRO A 53 2.13 13.13 7.91
C PRO A 53 0.79 13.85 8.08
N GLY A 54 -0.12 13.26 8.85
CA GLY A 54 -1.50 13.71 9.06
C GLY A 54 -2.51 13.11 8.06
N THR A 55 -2.08 12.40 7.03
CA THR A 55 -2.98 11.64 6.15
C THR A 55 -3.67 10.54 6.94
N ARG A 56 -4.98 10.37 6.70
CA ARG A 56 -5.80 9.34 7.35
C ARG A 56 -6.41 8.40 6.32
N GLY A 57 -6.55 7.14 6.70
CA GLY A 57 -7.19 6.13 5.88
C GLY A 57 -7.87 5.04 6.70
N VAL A 58 -8.82 4.35 6.09
CA VAL A 58 -9.56 3.25 6.72
C VAL A 58 -8.90 1.92 6.35
N VAL A 59 -8.44 1.17 7.35
CA VAL A 59 -7.85 -0.16 7.14
C VAL A 59 -8.96 -1.15 6.80
N LEU A 60 -8.82 -1.87 5.68
CA LEU A 60 -9.76 -2.91 5.27
C LEU A 60 -9.30 -4.30 5.68
N ASP A 61 -10.23 -5.12 6.19
CA ASP A 61 -10.02 -6.57 6.33
C ASP A 61 -10.12 -7.31 4.98
N SER A 62 -9.99 -8.64 5.01
CA SER A 62 -10.10 -9.48 3.80
C SER A 62 -11.50 -9.57 3.22
N ASP A 63 -12.54 -9.26 4.00
CA ASP A 63 -13.92 -9.19 3.55
C ASP A 63 -14.29 -7.80 2.99
N GLY A 64 -13.33 -6.85 3.01
CA GLY A 64 -13.52 -5.48 2.54
C GLY A 64 -14.21 -4.56 3.55
N ASN A 65 -14.33 -4.97 4.82
CA ASN A 65 -14.88 -4.13 5.87
C ASN A 65 -13.80 -3.22 6.45
N GLY A 66 -14.12 -1.94 6.66
CA GLY A 66 -13.22 -1.04 7.39
C GLY A 66 -13.18 -1.39 8.88
N VAL A 67 -12.01 -1.68 9.45
CA VAL A 67 -11.85 -2.15 10.84
C VAL A 67 -11.13 -1.16 11.75
N ALA A 68 -10.32 -0.26 11.20
CA ALA A 68 -9.63 0.79 11.94
C ALA A 68 -9.40 2.04 11.09
N VAL A 69 -9.17 3.17 11.73
CA VAL A 69 -8.61 4.37 11.10
C VAL A 69 -7.16 4.52 11.55
N ILE A 70 -6.25 4.67 10.59
CA ILE A 70 -4.86 5.00 10.85
C ILE A 70 -4.55 6.42 10.39
N GLU A 71 -3.58 7.05 11.05
CA GLU A 71 -3.00 8.33 10.65
C GLU A 71 -1.49 8.15 10.41
N THR A 72 -1.02 8.54 9.23
CA THR A 72 0.40 8.62 8.90
C THR A 72 1.06 9.65 9.83
N THR A 73 2.13 9.24 10.51
CA THR A 73 2.85 10.08 11.47
C THR A 73 4.21 10.53 10.93
N ASP A 74 4.82 9.76 10.05
CA ASP A 74 6.14 10.03 9.50
C ASP A 74 6.32 9.33 8.15
N VAL A 75 7.06 9.96 7.24
CA VAL A 75 7.39 9.41 5.92
C VAL A 75 8.83 9.76 5.57
N ASP A 76 9.63 8.74 5.29
CA ASP A 76 11.02 8.86 4.88
C ASP A 76 11.27 8.13 3.56
N VAL A 77 12.19 8.63 2.74
CA VAL A 77 12.67 7.92 1.55
C VAL A 77 14.14 7.58 1.74
N VAL A 78 14.45 6.28 1.81
CA VAL A 78 15.81 5.78 2.04
C VAL A 78 16.18 4.76 0.99
N ARG A 79 17.47 4.44 0.91
CA ARG A 79 17.93 3.26 0.16
C ARG A 79 17.52 1.99 0.89
N LEU A 80 17.22 0.92 0.15
CA LEU A 80 16.93 -0.41 0.70
C LEU A 80 18.05 -0.87 1.65
N GLY A 81 19.29 -0.55 1.27
CA GLY A 81 20.53 -0.72 2.04
C GLY A 81 20.53 -0.09 3.44
N ASP A 82 19.80 1.02 3.60
CA ASP A 82 19.83 1.89 4.77
C ASP A 82 18.57 1.78 5.66
N VAL A 83 17.66 0.84 5.35
CA VAL A 83 16.43 0.62 6.14
C VAL A 83 16.78 0.26 7.59
N PRO A 84 16.30 1.04 8.58
CA PRO A 84 16.61 0.78 9.98
C PRO A 84 15.96 -0.52 10.48
N LEU A 85 16.66 -1.29 11.32
CA LEU A 85 16.10 -2.48 11.96
C LEU A 85 14.80 -2.21 12.72
N ARG A 86 14.70 -1.05 13.40
CA ARG A 86 13.47 -0.66 14.09
C ARG A 86 12.27 -0.59 13.15
N HIS A 87 12.47 -0.16 11.90
CA HIS A 87 11.40 -0.09 10.90
C HIS A 87 10.92 -1.50 10.52
N ALA A 88 11.87 -2.40 10.23
CA ALA A 88 11.55 -3.79 9.97
C ALA A 88 10.81 -4.46 11.15
N ILE A 89 11.22 -4.22 12.40
CA ILE A 89 10.51 -4.75 13.57
C ILE A 89 9.08 -4.18 13.68
N ASP A 90 8.95 -2.87 13.49
CA ASP A 90 7.68 -2.14 13.61
C ASP A 90 6.67 -2.49 12.50
N GLU A 91 7.07 -3.20 11.45
CA GLU A 91 6.14 -3.75 10.46
C GLU A 91 5.32 -4.93 11.01
N GLY A 92 5.64 -5.44 12.20
CA GLY A 92 4.79 -6.36 12.96
C GLY A 92 4.74 -7.80 12.44
N GLU A 93 5.49 -8.12 11.38
CA GLU A 93 5.54 -9.45 10.76
C GLU A 93 6.53 -10.42 11.45
N GLY A 94 7.18 -9.98 12.52
CA GLY A 94 8.10 -10.81 13.31
C GLY A 94 9.56 -10.81 12.81
N PHE A 95 9.94 -9.84 11.97
CA PHE A 95 11.32 -9.70 11.52
C PHE A 95 12.27 -9.40 12.70
N ARG A 96 13.39 -10.13 12.75
CA ARG A 96 14.44 -9.95 13.76
C ARG A 96 15.70 -9.33 13.18
N SER A 97 15.75 -9.16 11.86
CA SER A 97 16.84 -8.53 11.14
C SER A 97 16.36 -7.85 9.87
N VAL A 98 17.12 -6.87 9.39
CA VAL A 98 16.89 -6.22 8.09
C VAL A 98 17.05 -7.23 6.93
N ALA A 99 17.87 -8.27 7.11
CA ALA A 99 18.03 -9.32 6.11
C ALA A 99 16.75 -10.15 5.94
N GLU A 100 16.14 -10.59 7.05
CA GLU A 100 14.84 -11.31 7.02
C GLU A 100 13.74 -10.45 6.37
N TRP A 101 13.69 -9.16 6.73
CA TRP A 101 12.77 -8.19 6.13
C TRP A 101 13.00 -8.03 4.62
N ARG A 102 14.26 -7.86 4.18
CA ARG A 102 14.61 -7.75 2.75
C ARG A 102 14.24 -9.01 1.99
N ASP A 103 14.53 -10.19 2.52
CA ASP A 103 14.23 -11.45 1.83
C ASP A 103 12.72 -11.60 1.60
N ALA A 104 11.89 -11.23 2.59
CA ALA A 104 10.44 -11.20 2.43
C ALA A 104 10.00 -10.18 1.37
N HIS A 105 10.48 -8.94 1.44
CA HIS A 105 10.09 -7.86 0.52
C HIS A 105 10.59 -8.10 -0.91
N LEU A 106 11.80 -8.62 -1.10
CA LEU A 106 12.35 -8.98 -2.40
C LEU A 106 11.68 -10.21 -3.01
N GLY A 107 11.23 -11.15 -2.18
CA GLY A 107 10.39 -12.26 -2.61
C GLY A 107 9.13 -11.76 -3.31
N PHE A 108 8.47 -10.76 -2.73
CA PHE A 108 7.36 -10.08 -3.37
C PHE A 108 7.77 -9.25 -4.58
N SER A 109 8.91 -8.55 -4.54
CA SER A 109 9.34 -7.73 -5.68
C SER A 109 9.53 -8.53 -6.98
N ARG A 110 9.66 -9.85 -6.85
CA ARG A 110 9.80 -10.81 -7.95
C ARG A 110 8.49 -11.52 -8.29
N SER A 111 7.36 -11.16 -7.67
CA SER A 111 6.06 -11.73 -7.99
C SER A 111 5.66 -11.41 -9.44
N PRO A 112 4.89 -12.29 -10.11
CA PRO A 112 4.41 -12.02 -11.47
C PRO A 112 3.69 -10.68 -11.59
N GLU A 113 2.91 -10.32 -10.57
CA GLU A 113 2.12 -9.09 -10.52
C GLU A 113 3.02 -7.84 -10.51
N LEU A 114 4.07 -7.82 -9.68
CA LEU A 114 4.97 -6.65 -9.63
C LEU A 114 5.92 -6.60 -10.82
N VAL A 115 6.38 -7.76 -11.32
CA VAL A 115 7.22 -7.83 -12.53
C VAL A 115 6.47 -7.33 -13.77
N GLU A 116 5.16 -7.59 -13.88
CA GLU A 116 4.32 -7.05 -14.94
C GLU A 116 4.12 -5.53 -14.78
N ALA A 117 3.90 -5.05 -13.55
CA ALA A 117 3.72 -3.63 -13.27
C ALA A 117 4.99 -2.80 -13.50
N LEU A 118 6.15 -3.34 -13.10
CA LEU A 118 7.45 -2.68 -13.14
C LEU A 118 8.47 -3.49 -13.98
N PRO A 119 8.27 -3.57 -15.31
CA PRO A 119 9.12 -4.39 -16.16
C PRO A 119 10.57 -3.88 -16.16
N GLY A 120 11.51 -4.77 -15.84
CA GLY A 120 12.94 -4.47 -15.84
C GLY A 120 13.48 -3.80 -14.57
N LEU A 121 12.66 -3.67 -13.52
CA LEU A 121 13.14 -3.23 -12.21
C LEU A 121 14.13 -4.24 -11.65
N VAL A 122 15.35 -3.77 -11.37
CA VAL A 122 16.34 -4.52 -10.59
C VAL A 122 16.33 -3.94 -9.19
N VAL A 123 15.94 -4.75 -8.21
CA VAL A 123 15.98 -4.35 -6.80
C VAL A 123 17.34 -4.73 -6.21
N ASP A 124 18.05 -3.72 -5.74
CA ASP A 124 19.36 -3.80 -5.08
C ASP A 124 19.42 -2.86 -3.86
N ASP A 125 20.57 -2.80 -3.20
CA ASP A 125 20.75 -1.98 -1.99
C ASP A 125 20.58 -0.48 -2.23
N ASP A 126 20.75 0.03 -3.47
CA ASP A 126 20.57 1.44 -3.81
C ASP A 126 19.12 1.77 -4.23
N THR A 127 18.25 0.76 -4.35
CA THR A 127 16.83 0.95 -4.66
C THR A 127 16.15 1.78 -3.57
N LEU A 128 15.38 2.79 -3.97
CA LEU A 128 14.70 3.68 -3.03
C LEU A 128 13.39 3.07 -2.52
N VAL A 129 13.23 3.10 -1.20
CA VAL A 129 12.07 2.62 -0.46
C VAL A 129 11.45 3.78 0.29
N VAL A 130 10.13 3.90 0.18
CA VAL A 130 9.30 4.80 0.98
C VAL A 130 8.96 4.06 2.27
N LEU A 131 9.39 4.64 3.39
CA LEU A 131 9.11 4.16 4.74
C LEU A 131 7.99 5.00 5.33
N GLU A 132 6.88 4.37 5.68
CA GLU A 132 5.75 5.04 6.33
C GLU A 132 5.59 4.54 7.76
N ARG A 133 5.36 5.47 8.69
CA ARG A 133 4.93 5.17 10.06
C ARG A 133 3.53 5.68 10.28
N PHE A 134 2.72 4.93 11.03
CA PHE A 134 1.35 5.31 11.33
C PHE A 134 0.94 4.91 12.75
N GLY A 135 -0.14 5.53 13.22
CA GLY A 135 -0.80 5.15 14.46
C GLY A 135 -2.28 4.89 14.24
N VAL A 136 -2.85 3.93 14.97
CA VAL A 136 -4.30 3.74 15.02
C VAL A 136 -4.93 4.87 15.82
N VAL A 137 -5.85 5.61 15.19
CA VAL A 137 -6.57 6.74 15.83
C VAL A 137 -8.01 6.39 16.18
N ASP A 138 -8.56 5.32 15.58
CA ASP A 138 -9.86 4.77 15.93
C ASP A 138 -10.00 3.29 15.54
N VAL A 139 -10.85 2.54 16.24
CA VAL A 139 -11.11 1.11 15.99
C VAL A 139 -12.60 0.85 15.99
N ARG A 140 -13.11 0.15 14.96
CA ARG A 140 -14.49 -0.30 14.95
C ARG A 140 -14.68 -1.49 15.91
N VAL A 141 -15.46 -1.26 16.96
CA VAL A 141 -15.67 -2.22 18.06
C VAL A 141 -16.47 -3.47 17.62
N ASP A 142 -17.14 -3.43 16.47
CA ASP A 142 -17.93 -4.54 15.93
C ASP A 142 -17.18 -5.41 14.90
N ALA A 143 -15.90 -5.14 14.62
CA ALA A 143 -15.08 -6.04 13.82
C ALA A 143 -14.83 -7.34 14.62
N PRO A 144 -15.09 -8.54 14.05
CA PRO A 144 -14.88 -9.79 14.77
C PRO A 144 -13.41 -9.93 15.14
N ARG A 145 -13.10 -9.82 16.44
CA ARG A 145 -11.77 -10.14 16.96
C ARG A 145 -11.54 -11.63 16.73
N VAL A 146 -10.58 -11.97 15.87
CA VAL A 146 -10.08 -13.33 15.76
C VAL A 146 -9.37 -13.65 17.09
N LEU A 147 -10.11 -14.26 18.01
CA LEU A 147 -9.57 -14.72 19.28
C LEU A 147 -8.75 -15.99 19.04
N ASP A 148 -7.45 -15.88 19.27
CA ASP A 148 -6.49 -16.94 19.59
C ASP A 148 -6.65 -18.24 18.79
N GLN A 149 -6.17 -18.22 17.55
CA GLN A 149 -5.65 -19.44 16.93
C GLN A 149 -4.13 -19.39 17.07
N ARG A 150 -3.62 -20.19 18.01
CA ARG A 150 -2.20 -20.52 18.12
C ARG A 150 -1.63 -20.75 16.72
N LEU A 151 -0.80 -19.83 16.26
CA LEU A 151 -0.07 -19.95 15.00
C LEU A 151 0.90 -21.14 15.14
N ASP A 152 0.42 -22.34 14.81
CA ASP A 152 1.31 -23.43 14.43
C ASP A 152 2.03 -22.93 13.18
N THR A 153 3.30 -22.57 13.31
CA THR A 153 4.09 -21.95 12.25
C THR A 153 4.25 -22.94 11.09
N PRO A 154 3.69 -22.71 9.89
CA PRO A 154 4.28 -23.26 8.70
C PRO A 154 5.41 -22.30 8.28
N HIS A 155 6.59 -22.87 8.06
CA HIS A 155 7.68 -22.16 7.41
C HIS A 155 7.23 -21.60 6.06
N ALA A 156 7.47 -20.30 5.88
CA ALA A 156 7.60 -19.54 4.64
C ALA A 156 7.02 -20.20 3.38
N ASP A 157 5.80 -19.80 3.02
CA ASP A 157 5.41 -19.69 1.62
C ASP A 157 4.45 -18.51 1.47
N THR A 158 4.78 -17.63 0.53
CA THR A 158 4.13 -16.36 0.17
C THR A 158 4.52 -15.15 1.02
N ALA A 159 5.69 -14.59 0.70
CA ALA A 159 5.98 -13.21 1.03
C ALA A 159 5.22 -12.30 0.05
N HIS A 160 4.24 -11.54 0.53
CA HIS A 160 3.79 -10.34 -0.17
C HIS A 160 4.28 -9.13 0.61
N ALA A 161 4.94 -8.18 -0.05
CA ALA A 161 5.31 -6.94 0.60
C ALA A 161 4.03 -6.18 0.89
N ASP A 162 4.04 -5.51 2.04
CA ASP A 162 2.96 -4.68 2.51
C ASP A 162 2.91 -3.35 1.75
N THR A 163 2.69 -3.42 0.44
CA THR A 163 2.34 -2.21 -0.30
C THR A 163 0.90 -1.84 0.05
N ILE A 164 0.73 -0.66 0.65
CA ILE A 164 -0.56 -0.01 0.72
C ILE A 164 -1.01 0.29 -0.71
N ARG A 165 -2.12 -0.32 -1.14
CA ARG A 165 -2.82 0.21 -2.31
C ARG A 165 -3.56 1.48 -1.92
N HIS A 166 -3.08 2.62 -2.42
CA HIS A 166 -3.86 3.85 -2.38
C HIS A 166 -4.91 3.82 -3.51
N PRO A 167 -6.14 4.28 -3.27
CA PRO A 167 -7.12 4.44 -4.34
C PRO A 167 -6.64 5.53 -5.32
N GLY A 168 -6.15 5.11 -6.49
CA GLY A 168 -5.94 5.98 -7.64
C GLY A 168 -7.28 6.39 -8.25
N ASP A 169 -7.58 7.69 -8.22
CA ASP A 169 -8.65 8.44 -8.86
C ASP A 169 -9.79 7.65 -9.55
N ALA A 170 -10.94 7.64 -8.89
CA ALA A 170 -12.22 7.40 -9.55
C ALA A 170 -12.47 8.47 -10.63
N GLU A 171 -12.69 7.99 -11.85
CA GLU A 171 -13.37 8.62 -13.00
C GLU A 171 -12.76 9.90 -13.61
N ARG A 172 -12.15 9.75 -14.80
CA ARG A 172 -12.14 10.83 -15.80
C ARG A 172 -13.48 10.83 -16.56
N PRO A 173 -14.30 11.90 -16.51
CA PRO A 173 -15.44 12.03 -17.40
C PRO A 173 -14.93 12.21 -18.84
N GLY A 174 -15.30 11.26 -19.70
CA GLY A 174 -15.02 11.31 -21.13
C GLY A 174 -15.65 12.56 -21.76
N ALA A 175 -14.80 13.52 -22.12
CA ALA A 175 -15.17 14.65 -22.96
C ALA A 175 -15.59 14.09 -24.34
N ARG A 176 -16.89 14.17 -24.61
CA ARG A 176 -17.43 14.19 -25.97
C ARG A 176 -17.07 15.55 -26.55
N ASP A 177 -16.36 15.57 -27.68
CA ASP A 177 -16.85 16.10 -28.95
C ASP A 177 -15.68 16.36 -29.91
N ALA A 178 -15.82 15.85 -31.14
CA ALA A 178 -15.18 16.41 -32.32
C ALA A 178 -15.96 15.90 -33.53
N GLY A 179 -17.10 16.54 -33.75
CA GLY A 179 -17.87 16.45 -34.98
C GLY A 179 -16.99 16.64 -36.22
N THR A 180 -17.25 15.79 -37.21
CA THR A 180 -16.80 15.91 -38.59
C THR A 180 -17.42 17.16 -39.23
N GLY A 181 -16.61 18.20 -39.40
CA GLY A 181 -16.91 19.35 -40.25
C GLY A 181 -16.09 19.30 -41.54
N THR A 182 -16.71 18.82 -42.60
CA THR A 182 -16.31 19.06 -43.99
C THR A 182 -16.49 20.52 -44.37
N ASP A 183 -15.59 20.98 -45.27
CA ASP A 183 -15.77 21.99 -46.32
C ASP A 183 -14.83 23.19 -46.19
N ASP A 184 -13.83 23.26 -47.07
CA ASP A 184 -13.72 24.45 -47.92
C ASP A 184 -12.96 24.13 -49.22
N GLY A 185 -13.54 24.60 -50.32
CA GLY A 185 -13.06 24.41 -51.67
C GLY A 185 -12.39 25.66 -52.25
N ALA A 186 -11.50 25.38 -53.21
CA ALA A 186 -11.20 26.19 -54.40
C ALA A 186 -10.32 27.47 -54.29
N ALA A 187 -9.12 27.37 -54.88
CA ALA A 187 -8.68 28.08 -56.13
C ALA A 187 -7.24 27.60 -56.48
N ARG A 188 -6.93 26.96 -57.64
CA ARG A 188 -6.76 27.48 -59.03
C ARG A 188 -5.82 28.72 -59.06
N THR A 189 -4.71 28.83 -59.80
CA THR A 189 -4.11 28.19 -61.00
C THR A 189 -2.62 28.66 -61.14
N PRO A 190 -1.92 28.37 -62.26
CA PRO A 190 -0.72 27.52 -62.37
C PRO A 190 0.63 28.18 -62.02
#